data_AF-A0A0E9WEB1-F1
#
_entry.id   AF-A0A0E9WEB1-F1
#
_cell.length_a   1.000
_cell.length_b   1.000
_cell.length_c   1.000
_cell.angle_alpha   90.00
_cell.angle_beta   90.00
_cell.angle_gamma   90.00
#
_symmetry.space_group_name_H-M   'P 1'
#
loop_
_entity.id
_entity.type
_entity.pdbx_description
1 polymer ?
#
loop_
_entity_poly.entity_id
_entity_poly.type
_entity_poly.pdbx_seq_one_letter_code
_entity_poly.pdbx_strand_id
1 'polypeptide(L)' 'MSGVLRGIATARSALALRGPTITQRATLFTRPAKQPLGSFETVMGLAMFSLAILGPSGWILAHIESYKKKE' A
#
# COMPACT_ATOMS: atom_id res chain seq x y z
N MET A 1 13.51 -56.19 6.45
CA MET A 1 14.35 -55.02 6.80
C MET A 1 13.64 -53.73 6.41
N SER A 2 13.08 -53.08 7.44
CA SER A 2 12.67 -51.68 7.52
C SER A 2 11.76 -51.04 6.45
N GLY A 3 10.50 -51.48 6.42
CA GLY A 3 9.41 -50.65 5.86
C GLY A 3 9.19 -49.34 6.64
N VAL A 4 9.55 -49.33 7.93
CA VAL A 4 9.48 -48.15 8.79
C VAL A 4 10.46 -47.07 8.34
N LEU A 5 11.73 -47.40 8.05
CA LEU A 5 12.68 -46.41 7.52
C LEU A 5 12.27 -45.87 6.15
N ARG A 6 11.64 -46.70 5.30
CA ARG A 6 11.09 -46.23 4.01
C ARG A 6 9.96 -45.23 4.20
N GLY A 7 9.03 -45.48 5.13
CA GLY A 7 7.92 -44.56 5.44
C GLY A 7 8.39 -43.23 6.01
N ILE A 8 9.43 -43.22 6.84
CA ILE A 8 9.98 -41.99 7.42
C ILE A 8 10.79 -41.21 6.37
N ALA A 9 11.47 -41.89 5.44
CA ALA A 9 12.21 -41.27 4.35
C ALA A 9 11.28 -40.64 3.29
N THR A 10 10.16 -41.29 2.94
CA THR A 10 9.13 -40.71 2.04
C THR A 10 8.37 -39.56 2.71
N ALA A 11 8.09 -39.64 4.01
CA ALA A 11 7.44 -38.53 4.73
C ALA A 11 8.30 -37.26 4.77
N ARG A 12 9.63 -37.40 4.94
CA ARG A 12 10.57 -36.26 4.93
C ARG A 12 10.79 -35.66 3.54
N SER A 13 10.82 -36.49 2.50
CA SER A 13 10.90 -36.00 1.10
C SER A 13 9.59 -35.35 0.64
N ALA A 14 8.44 -35.80 1.14
CA ALA A 14 7.15 -35.16 0.89
C ALA A 14 7.05 -33.75 1.50
N LEU A 15 7.74 -33.48 2.61
CA LEU A 15 7.79 -32.15 3.22
C LEU A 15 8.74 -31.19 2.47
N ALA A 16 9.84 -31.70 1.90
CA ALA A 16 10.78 -30.92 1.09
C ALA A 16 10.19 -30.51 -0.28
N LEU A 17 9.25 -31.30 -0.83
CA LEU A 17 8.48 -30.92 -2.03
C LEU A 17 7.33 -29.93 -1.75
N ARG A 18 6.97 -29.69 -0.48
CA ARG A 18 6.14 -28.54 -0.09
C ARG A 18 7.03 -27.31 -0.04
N GLY A 19 7.46 -26.84 -1.21
CA GLY A 19 8.25 -25.62 -1.34
C GLY A 19 7.60 -24.43 -0.61
N PRO A 20 8.38 -23.44 -0.15
CA PRO A 20 7.89 -22.27 0.59
C PRO A 20 7.15 -21.28 -0.31
N THR A 21 6.32 -21.76 -1.24
CA THR A 21 5.72 -20.91 -2.27
C THR A 21 4.25 -21.25 -2.53
N ILE A 22 3.51 -21.70 -1.52
CA ILE A 22 2.08 -21.37 -1.50
C ILE A 22 2.01 -19.88 -1.14
N THR A 23 2.30 -19.03 -2.13
CA THR A 23 1.91 -17.63 -2.03
C THR A 23 0.39 -17.66 -1.96
N GLN A 24 -0.16 -17.43 -0.77
CA GLN A 24 -1.59 -17.31 -0.54
C GLN A 24 -2.07 -16.07 -1.30
N ARG A 25 -2.30 -16.23 -2.61
CA ARG A 25 -2.83 -15.17 -3.46
C ARG A 25 -4.33 -15.14 -3.22
N ALA A 26 -4.74 -14.38 -2.22
CA ALA A 26 -6.14 -14.02 -2.07
C ALA A 26 -6.54 -13.27 -3.35
N THR A 27 -7.45 -13.85 -4.13
CA THR A 27 -7.95 -13.20 -5.34
C THR A 27 -8.91 -12.08 -4.91
N LEU A 28 -8.35 -10.89 -4.71
CA LEU A 28 -9.13 -9.69 -4.40
C LEU A 28 -9.74 -9.17 -5.71
N PHE A 29 -11.05 -9.33 -5.83
CA PHE A 29 -11.83 -8.71 -6.89
C PHE A 29 -12.66 -7.58 -6.29
N THR A 30 -12.63 -6.44 -6.94
CA THR A 30 -13.49 -5.30 -6.60
C THR A 30 -14.59 -5.19 -7.65
N ARG A 31 -15.77 -4.76 -7.21
CA ARG A 31 -16.84 -4.38 -8.14
C ARG A 31 -16.43 -3.06 -8.84
N PRO A 32 -16.94 -2.79 -10.07
CA PRO A 32 -16.75 -1.51 -10.71
C PRO A 32 -17.15 -0.34 -9.80
N ALA A 33 -16.52 0.81 -9.98
CA ALA A 33 -16.86 2.01 -9.22
C ALA A 33 -18.34 2.36 -9.40
N LYS A 34 -19.06 2.60 -8.30
CA LYS A 34 -20.46 3.05 -8.36
C LYS A 34 -20.58 4.39 -9.09
N GLN A 35 -19.59 5.26 -8.89
CA GLN A 35 -19.43 6.55 -9.54
C GLN A 35 -17.97 6.64 -10.00
N PRO A 36 -17.69 6.38 -11.29
CA PRO A 36 -16.32 6.48 -11.80
C PRO A 36 -15.88 7.94 -11.81
N LEU A 37 -14.77 8.23 -11.15
CA LEU A 37 -14.17 9.56 -11.19
C LEU A 37 -13.55 9.81 -12.56
N GLY A 38 -13.91 10.93 -13.18
CA GLY A 38 -13.28 11.38 -14.41
C GLY A 38 -11.87 11.90 -14.17
N SER A 39 -11.07 12.02 -15.24
CA SER A 39 -9.74 12.64 -15.16
C SER A 39 -9.80 14.08 -14.62
N PHE A 40 -10.83 14.84 -15.04
CA PHE A 40 -11.03 16.21 -14.56
C PHE A 40 -11.32 16.28 -13.06
N GLU A 41 -12.25 15.45 -12.56
CA GLU A 41 -12.60 15.41 -11.13
C GLU A 41 -11.40 14.99 -10.28
N THR A 42 -10.61 14.03 -10.76
CA THR A 42 -9.40 13.56 -10.08
C THR A 42 -8.34 14.66 -10.00
N VAL A 43 -8.10 15.37 -11.11
CA VAL A 43 -7.15 16.49 -11.13
C VAL A 43 -7.61 17.62 -10.22
N MET A 44 -8.89 17.98 -10.28
CA MET A 44 -9.46 19.03 -9.42
C MET A 44 -9.36 18.64 -7.94
N GLY A 45 -9.72 17.41 -7.58
CA GLY A 45 -9.63 16.92 -6.21
C GLY A 45 -8.20 16.93 -5.69
N LEU A 46 -7.23 16.50 -6.50
CA LEU A 46 -5.82 16.52 -6.14
C LEU A 46 -5.30 17.95 -5.98
N ALA A 47 -5.64 18.84 -6.92
CA ALA A 47 -5.23 20.25 -6.86
C ALA A 47 -5.79 20.96 -5.62
N MET A 48 -7.08 20.77 -5.34
CA MET A 48 -7.73 21.35 -4.16
C MET A 48 -7.12 20.81 -2.86
N PHE A 49 -6.85 19.51 -2.79
CA PHE A 49 -6.18 18.90 -1.65
C PHE A 49 -4.77 19.49 -1.44
N SER A 50 -4.00 19.64 -2.50
CA SER A 50 -2.68 20.27 -2.44
C SER A 50 -2.77 21.73 -1.98
N LEU A 51 -3.69 22.52 -2.53
CA LEU A 51 -3.90 23.92 -2.15
C LEU A 51 -4.35 24.06 -0.68
N ALA A 52 -5.16 23.14 -0.17
CA ALA A 52 -5.63 23.16 1.21
C ALA A 52 -4.46 23.01 2.21
N ILE A 53 -3.41 22.28 1.85
CA ILE A 53 -2.21 22.11 2.70
C ILE A 53 -1.19 23.23 2.44
N LEU A 54 -0.89 23.48 1.17
CA LEU A 54 0.17 24.41 0.76
C LEU A 54 -0.24 25.87 0.92
N GLY A 55 -1.53 26.20 0.82
CA GLY A 55 -2.02 27.57 0.97
C GLY A 55 -1.70 28.14 2.35
N PRO A 56 -2.18 27.53 3.45
CA PRO A 56 -1.87 28.00 4.80
C PRO A 56 -0.37 27.94 5.11
N SER A 57 0.29 26.85 4.71
CA SER A 57 1.73 26.66 4.93
C SER A 57 2.56 27.73 4.21
N GLY A 58 2.22 28.02 2.96
CA GLY A 58 2.87 29.04 2.14
C GLY A 58 2.64 30.45 2.69
N TRP A 59 1.43 30.74 3.18
CA TRP A 59 1.14 32.01 3.84
C TRP A 59 2.02 32.21 5.08
N ILE A 60 2.09 31.21 5.96
CA ILE A 60 2.89 31.29 7.19
C ILE A 60 4.37 31.48 6.83
N LEU A 61 4.89 30.71 5.87
CA LEU A 61 6.30 30.77 5.48
C LEU A 61 6.64 32.13 4.86
N ALA A 62 5.75 32.69 4.04
CA ALA A 62 5.94 34.01 3.43
C ALA A 62 5.99 35.14 4.47
N HIS A 63 5.34 34.96 5.63
CA HIS A 63 5.26 35.98 6.68
C HIS A 63 6.26 35.75 7.83
N ILE A 64 7.22 34.83 7.71
CA ILE A 64 8.19 34.54 8.77
C ILE A 64 8.98 35.79 9.20
N GLU A 65 9.39 36.64 8.25
CA GLU A 65 10.14 37.86 8.59
C GLU A 65 9.31 38.85 9.41
N SER A 66 8.03 39.00 9.05
CA SER A 66 7.08 39.83 9.79
C SER A 66 6.83 39.29 11.20
N TYR A 67 6.78 37.97 11.37
CA TYR A 67 6.65 37.34 12.69
C TYR A 67 7.91 37.45 13.56
N LYS A 68 9.10 37.55 12.93
CA LYS A 68 10.37 37.74 13.65
C LYS A 68 10.55 39.16 14.17
N LYS A 69 10.01 40.16 13.46
CA LYS A 69 10.02 41.55 13.92
C LYS A 69 9.01 41.69 15.05
N LYS A 70 9.51 41.63 16.28
CA LYS A 70 8.78 42.15 17.44
C LYS A 70 8.96 43.66 17.40
N GLU A 71 7.89 44.40 17.11
CA GLU A 71 7.81 45.72 17.72
C GLU A 71 7.93 45.61 19.24
#